data_AF-A0A522BAT6-F1
#
_entry.id   AF-A0A522BAT6-F1
#
_cell.length_a   1.000
_cell.length_b   1.000
_cell.length_c   1.000
_cell.angle_alpha   90.00
_cell.angle_beta   90.00
_cell.angle_gamma   90.00
#
_symmetry.space_group_name_H-M   'P 1'
#
loop_
_entity.id
_entity.type
_entity.pdbx_description
1 polymer ?
#
loop_
_entity_poly.entity_id
_entity_poly.type
_entity_poly.pdbx_seq_one_letter_code
_entity_poly.pdbx_strand_id
1 'polypeptide(L)'
;LACRARPSAGRRARPTSAWVLLADVAPELGEWAAFFAAGARKRAAAEAGIPSAATEREADDLVRDAETFLGVVEASLDSGHQLLLRSG
;
A
#
# COMPACT_ATOMS: atom_id res chain seq x y z
N LEU A 1 4.30 5.44 17.39
CA LEU A 1 5.38 5.98 16.52
C LEU A 1 4.74 6.57 15.28
N ALA A 2 4.95 7.86 14.99
CA ALA A 2 4.46 8.49 13.77
C ALA A 2 5.61 8.63 12.77
N CYS A 3 5.66 7.76 11.75
CA CYS A 3 6.59 7.91 10.64
C CYS A 3 6.05 8.98 9.69
N ARG A 4 6.54 10.20 9.86
CA ARG A 4 6.27 11.29 8.89
C ARG A 4 7.26 11.13 7.74
N ALA A 5 6.75 10.98 6.52
CA ALA A 5 7.56 11.11 5.32
C ALA A 5 8.26 12.48 5.38
N ARG A 6 9.59 12.51 5.54
CA ARG A 6 10.36 13.74 5.36
C ARG A 6 10.63 13.89 3.86
N PRO A 7 10.10 14.92 3.19
CA PRO A 7 10.49 15.18 1.81
C PRO A 7 11.99 15.46 1.80
N SER A 8 12.77 14.65 1.10
CA SER A 8 14.19 14.93 0.92
C SER A 8 14.33 16.20 0.09
N ALA A 9 14.98 17.21 0.66
CA ALA A 9 15.33 18.45 -0.03
C ALA A 9 16.48 18.18 -1.01
N GLY A 10 16.16 17.56 -2.14
CA GLY A 10 17.09 17.29 -3.25
C GLY A 10 16.34 17.42 -4.57
N ARG A 11 16.95 18.13 -5.54
CA ARG A 11 16.41 18.38 -6.88
C ARG A 11 15.83 17.08 -7.45
N ARG A 12 14.49 17.00 -7.53
CA ARG A 12 13.67 15.89 -8.07
C ARG A 12 13.27 14.78 -7.08
N ALA A 13 12.98 15.11 -5.82
CA ALA A 13 12.20 14.23 -4.94
C ALA A 13 10.78 14.03 -5.51
N ARG A 14 10.60 13.01 -6.34
CA ARG A 14 9.26 12.52 -6.71
C ARG A 14 8.57 12.12 -5.39
N PRO A 15 7.31 12.50 -5.14
CA PRO A 15 6.62 12.10 -3.92
C PRO A 15 6.77 10.58 -3.74
N THR A 16 7.42 10.16 -2.65
CA THR A 16 7.50 8.74 -2.29
C THR A 16 6.07 8.26 -2.11
N SER A 17 5.65 7.26 -2.88
CA SER A 17 4.28 6.76 -2.77
C SER A 17 4.05 6.19 -1.37
N ALA A 18 2.82 6.29 -0.86
CA ALA A 18 2.46 5.74 0.46
C ALA A 18 2.86 4.26 0.59
N TRP A 19 2.81 3.50 -0.51
CA TRP A 19 3.26 2.11 -0.58
C TRP A 19 4.76 1.93 -0.34
N VAL A 20 5.60 2.79 -0.91
CA VAL A 20 7.05 2.72 -0.66
C VAL A 20 7.36 2.99 0.82
N LEU A 21 6.64 3.93 1.43
CA LEU A 21 6.79 4.20 2.88
C LEU A 21 6.25 3.04 3.73
N LEU A 22 5.17 2.38 3.29
CA LEU A 22 4.58 1.26 4.02
C LEU A 22 5.58 0.12 4.18
N ALA A 23 6.32 -0.22 3.13
CA ALA A 23 7.34 -1.27 3.18
C ALA A 23 8.45 -0.99 4.20
N ASP A 24 8.78 0.29 4.46
CA ASP A 24 9.78 0.67 5.44
C ASP A 24 9.25 0.59 6.89
N VAL A 25 7.98 0.94 7.10
CA VAL A 25 7.40 1.08 8.45
C VAL A 25 6.65 -0.16 8.94
N ALA A 26 6.19 -0.99 8.01
CA ALA A 26 5.52 -2.27 8.26
C ALA A 26 6.04 -3.30 7.25
N PRO A 27 7.27 -3.84 7.43
CA PRO A 27 7.89 -4.78 6.51
C PRO A 27 7.07 -6.04 6.27
N GLU A 28 6.25 -6.45 7.25
CA GLU A 28 5.28 -7.54 7.14
C GLU A 28 4.21 -7.29 6.07
N LEU A 29 3.97 -6.03 5.70
CA LEU A 29 3.10 -5.62 4.60
C LEU A 29 3.90 -5.30 3.32
N GLY A 30 5.21 -5.58 3.29
CA GLY A 30 6.11 -5.18 2.21
C GLY A 30 5.78 -5.80 0.86
N GLU A 31 5.34 -7.05 0.84
CA GLU A 31 4.93 -7.74 -0.39
C GLU A 31 3.69 -7.06 -1.02
N TRP A 32 2.70 -6.77 -0.19
CA TRP A 32 1.50 -6.01 -0.60
C TRP A 32 1.85 -4.60 -1.06
N ALA A 33 2.74 -3.92 -0.34
CA ALA A 33 3.23 -2.59 -0.72
C ALA A 33 3.89 -2.60 -2.11
N ALA A 34 4.75 -3.59 -2.40
CA ALA A 34 5.38 -3.73 -3.70
C ALA A 34 4.36 -4.00 -4.81
N PHE A 35 3.39 -4.88 -4.54
CA PHE A 35 2.29 -5.21 -5.46
C PHE A 35 1.48 -3.97 -5.86
N PHE A 36 0.97 -3.20 -4.88
CA PHE A 36 0.17 -2.00 -5.17
C PHE A 36 0.98 -0.86 -5.80
N ALA A 37 2.28 -0.77 -5.50
CA ALA A 37 3.17 0.17 -6.14
C ALA A 37 3.38 -0.15 -7.63
N ALA A 38 3.53 -1.44 -7.98
CA ALA A 38 3.67 -1.89 -9.36
C ALA A 38 2.40 -1.58 -10.20
N GLY A 39 1.22 -1.76 -9.62
CA GLY A 39 -0.07 -1.46 -10.28
C GLY A 39 -0.44 0.03 -10.39
N ALA A 40 0.28 0.93 -9.70
CA ALA A 40 -0.14 2.33 -9.55
C ALA A 40 -0.25 3.11 -10.87
N ARG A 41 0.65 2.86 -11.85
CA ARG A 41 0.58 3.53 -13.16
C ARG A 41 -0.63 3.09 -13.98
N LYS A 42 -0.97 1.80 -13.89
CA LYS A 42 -2.12 1.21 -14.56
C LYS A 42 -3.43 1.77 -14.01
N ARG A 43 -3.54 1.88 -12.68
CA ARG A 43 -4.68 2.53 -12.01
C ARG A 43 -4.80 4.00 -12.38
N ALA A 44 -3.69 4.74 -12.38
CA ALA A 44 -3.71 6.15 -12.80
C ALA A 44 -4.18 6.34 -14.26
N ALA A 45 -3.82 5.43 -15.16
CA ALA A 45 -4.32 5.42 -16.53
C ALA A 45 -5.82 5.11 -16.60
N ALA A 46 -6.31 4.17 -15.79
CA ALA A 46 -7.73 3.84 -15.71
C ALA A 46 -8.56 5.00 -15.10
N GLU A 47 -8.07 5.64 -14.03
CA GLU A 47 -8.67 6.83 -13.41
C GLU A 47 -8.74 8.02 -14.38
N ALA A 48 -7.79 8.11 -15.32
CA ALA A 48 -7.80 9.10 -16.40
C ALA A 48 -8.76 8.75 -17.55
N GLY A 49 -9.50 7.63 -17.47
CA GLY A 49 -10.49 7.21 -18.46
C GLY A 49 -9.90 6.56 -19.71
N ILE A 50 -8.66 6.05 -19.66
CA ILE A 50 -8.05 5.35 -20.81
C ILE A 50 -8.74 3.97 -20.97
N PRO A 51 -9.46 3.71 -22.08
CA PRO A 51 -10.33 2.53 -22.19
C PRO A 51 -9.63 1.17 -22.11
N SER A 52 -8.32 1.12 -22.42
CA SER A 52 -7.51 -0.11 -22.41
C SER A 52 -6.58 -0.22 -21.21
N ALA A 53 -6.71 0.67 -20.22
CA ALA A 53 -5.82 0.70 -19.08
C ALA A 53 -5.98 -0.52 -18.17
N ALA A 54 -7.16 -1.12 -18.08
CA ALA A 54 -7.41 -2.37 -17.38
C ALA A 54 -8.60 -3.09 -18.01
N THR A 55 -8.55 -4.42 -18.01
CA THR A 55 -9.71 -5.27 -18.30
C THR A 55 -10.58 -5.41 -17.06
N GLU A 56 -11.84 -5.79 -17.25
CA GLU A 56 -12.78 -6.08 -16.14
C GLU A 56 -12.21 -7.11 -15.17
N ARG A 57 -11.66 -8.21 -15.68
CA ARG A 57 -11.02 -9.25 -14.86
C ARG A 57 -9.85 -8.72 -14.03
N GLU A 58 -9.01 -7.88 -14.62
CA GLU A 58 -7.88 -7.29 -13.89
C GLU A 58 -8.34 -6.30 -12.80
N ALA A 59 -9.48 -5.64 -13.00
CA ALA A 59 -10.10 -4.81 -11.97
C ALA A 59 -10.68 -5.67 -10.84
N ASP A 60 -11.40 -6.74 -11.17
CA ASP A 60 -11.96 -7.68 -10.19
C ASP A 60 -10.88 -8.37 -9.36
N ASP A 61 -9.79 -8.78 -10.01
CA ASP A 61 -8.63 -9.38 -9.32
C ASP A 61 -7.99 -8.38 -8.36
N LEU A 62 -7.82 -7.13 -8.79
CA LEU A 62 -7.31 -6.07 -7.92
C LEU A 62 -8.23 -5.77 -6.72
N VAL A 63 -9.55 -5.83 -6.90
CA VAL A 63 -10.50 -5.66 -5.79
C VAL A 63 -10.35 -6.80 -4.78
N ARG A 64 -10.29 -8.04 -5.25
CA ARG A 64 -10.08 -9.22 -4.40
C ARG A 64 -8.75 -9.16 -3.63
N ASP A 65 -7.70 -8.71 -4.30
CA ASP A 65 -6.38 -8.52 -3.70
C ASP A 65 -6.40 -7.41 -2.64
N ALA A 66 -7.13 -6.32 -2.90
CA ALA A 66 -7.33 -5.25 -1.91
C ALA A 66 -8.10 -5.71 -0.68
N GLU A 67 -9.16 -6.51 -0.84
CA GLU A 67 -9.90 -7.12 0.27
C GLU A 67 -9.00 -8.04 1.10
N THR A 68 -8.18 -8.86 0.43
CA THR A 68 -7.22 -9.74 1.10
C THR A 68 -6.19 -8.94 1.90
N PHE A 69 -5.66 -7.87 1.31
CA PHE A 69 -4.75 -6.96 2.00
C PHE A 69 -5.38 -6.33 3.23
N LEU A 70 -6.64 -5.89 3.15
CA LEU A 70 -7.35 -5.33 4.30
C LEU A 70 -7.46 -6.34 5.45
N GLY A 71 -7.76 -7.62 5.15
CA GLY A 71 -7.76 -8.68 6.16
C GLY A 71 -6.38 -8.88 6.83
N VAL A 72 -5.29 -8.77 6.06
CA VAL A 72 -3.92 -8.82 6.61
C VAL A 72 -3.63 -7.61 7.50
N VAL A 73 -4.04 -6.42 7.08
CA VAL A 73 -3.88 -5.19 7.88
C VAL A 73 -4.66 -5.32 9.19
N GLU A 74 -5.91 -5.75 9.15
CA GLU A 74 -6.74 -5.97 10.34
C GLU A 74 -6.08 -6.95 11.32
N ALA A 75 -5.60 -8.09 10.83
CA ALA A 75 -4.89 -9.07 11.65
C ALA A 75 -3.58 -8.52 12.25
N SER A 76 -2.84 -7.70 11.50
CA SER A 76 -1.60 -7.07 11.98
C SER A 76 -1.87 -6.06 13.11
N LEU A 77 -2.95 -5.29 12.99
CA LEU A 77 -3.36 -4.30 13.99
C LEU A 77 -3.85 -4.96 15.28
N ASP A 78 -4.61 -6.05 15.17
CA ASP A 78 -5.06 -6.82 16.34
C ASP A 78 -3.88 -7.46 17.08
N SER A 79 -2.92 -8.04 16.35
CA SER A 79 -1.69 -8.60 16.93
C SER A 79 -0.85 -7.53 17.64
N GLY A 80 -0.69 -6.35 17.03
CA GLY A 80 0.01 -5.22 17.64
C GLY A 80 -0.70 -4.69 18.88
N HIS A 81 -2.04 -4.65 18.86
CA HIS A 81 -2.85 -4.26 20.01
C HIS A 81 -2.69 -5.23 21.19
N GLN A 82 -2.73 -6.53 20.92
CA GLN A 82 -2.55 -7.57 21.96
C GLN A 82 -1.12 -7.56 22.55
N LEU A 83 -0.10 -7.26 21.74
CA LEU A 83 1.28 -7.16 22.23
C LEU A 83 1.44 -6.01 23.23
N LEU A 84 0.79 -4.87 22.98
CA LEU A 84 0.82 -3.71 23.87
C LEU A 84 0.14 -3.99 25.21
N LEU A 85 -0.95 -4.75 25.22
CA LEU A 85 -1.68 -5.13 26.44
C LEU A 85 -0.91 -6.14 27.32
N ARG A 86 -0.05 -6.98 26.75
CA ARG A 86 0.79 -7.94 27.51
C ARG A 86 2.04 -7.32 28.14
N SER A 87 2.40 -6.11 27.76
CA SER A 87 3.65 -5.44 28.16
C SER A 87 3.51 -4.39 29.28
N GLY A 88 2.31 -4.25 29.89
CA GLY A 88 2.05 -3.37 31.04
C GLY A 88 1.61 -4.16 32.26
#